data_AF-A0A946B1K9-F1
#
_entry.id   AF-A0A946B1K9-F1
#
_cell.length_a   1.000
_cell.length_b   1.000
_cell.length_c   1.000
_cell.angle_alpha   90.00
_cell.angle_beta   90.00
_cell.angle_gamma   90.00
#
_symmetry.space_group_name_H-M   'P 1'
#
loop_
_entity.id
_entity.type
_entity.pdbx_description
1 polymer ?
#
loop_
_entity_poly.entity_id
_entity_poly.type
_entity_poly.pdbx_seq_one_letter_code
_entity_poly.pdbx_strand_id
1 'polypeptide(L)' 'MANNQNDKNVDAVVVGAGFSGLYLILKLRELGLSFRVFAAGSGVGGTWYWNRYPGARCDVESMQYS' A
#
# COMPACT_ATOMS: atom_id res chain seq x y z
N MET A 1 -10.50 -28.37 -18.32
CA MET A 1 -10.46 -27.04 -17.70
C MET A 1 -10.22 -27.23 -16.20
N ALA A 2 -8.96 -27.24 -15.76
CA ALA A 2 -8.63 -27.41 -14.36
C ALA A 2 -8.41 -26.03 -13.74
N ASN A 3 -9.28 -25.66 -12.79
CA ASN A 3 -9.19 -24.44 -12.00
C ASN A 3 -8.03 -24.60 -11.01
N ASN A 4 -6.84 -24.12 -11.35
CA ASN A 4 -5.66 -24.26 -10.51
C ASN A 4 -5.71 -23.22 -9.38
N GLN A 5 -6.29 -23.61 -8.25
CA GLN A 5 -6.48 -22.83 -7.01
C GLN A 5 -5.17 -22.55 -6.23
N ASN A 6 -4.01 -22.52 -6.90
CA ASN A 6 -2.71 -22.32 -6.27
C ASN A 6 -2.07 -20.95 -6.59
N ASP A 7 -2.90 -19.95 -6.83
CA ASP A 7 -2.55 -18.53 -7.02
C ASP A 7 -2.18 -17.83 -5.68
N LYS A 8 -1.49 -18.57 -4.81
CA LYS A 8 -0.99 -18.10 -3.51
C LYS A 8 0.45 -17.61 -3.56
N ASN A 9 1.17 -17.95 -4.62
CA ASN A 9 2.57 -17.56 -4.77
C ASN A 9 2.66 -16.18 -5.40
N VAL A 10 3.36 -15.29 -4.71
CA VAL A 10 3.76 -13.97 -5.20
C VAL A 10 5.20 -13.73 -4.78
N ASP A 11 5.92 -12.92 -5.54
CA ASP A 11 7.31 -12.57 -5.21
C ASP A 11 7.40 -11.73 -3.94
N ALA A 12 6.35 -10.96 -3.62
CA ALA A 12 6.28 -10.15 -2.42
C ALA A 12 4.86 -10.04 -1.84
N VAL A 13 4.79 -10.00 -0.50
CA VAL A 13 3.58 -9.61 0.23
C VAL A 13 3.82 -8.26 0.89
N VAL A 14 2.95 -7.30 0.62
CA VAL A 14 3.00 -5.94 1.18
C VAL A 14 1.90 -5.78 2.22
N VAL A 15 2.27 -5.43 3.45
CA VAL A 15 1.32 -5.17 4.53
C VAL A 15 1.24 -3.66 4.76
N GLY A 16 0.08 -3.08 4.45
CA GLY A 16 -0.20 -1.66 4.55
C GLY A 16 -0.33 -0.96 3.20
N ALA A 17 -1.32 -0.07 3.09
CA ALA A 17 -1.59 0.75 1.91
C ALA A 17 -1.44 2.26 2.20
N GLY A 18 -0.42 2.63 2.99
CA GLY A 18 0.05 4.01 3.13
C GLY A 18 1.10 4.35 2.07
N PHE A 19 1.73 5.53 2.18
CA PHE A 19 2.75 5.99 1.22
C PHE A 19 3.85 4.96 0.93
N SER A 20 4.43 4.35 1.96
CA SER A 20 5.48 3.34 1.80
C SER A 20 5.01 2.10 1.03
N GLY A 21 3.83 1.56 1.38
CA GLY A 21 3.26 0.40 0.71
C GLY A 21 2.91 0.69 -0.74
N LEU A 22 2.31 1.84 -1.01
CA LEU A 22 1.97 2.29 -2.37
C LEU A 22 3.22 2.51 -3.24
N TYR A 23 4.28 3.08 -2.67
CA TYR A 23 5.53 3.27 -3.39
C TYR A 23 6.23 1.93 -3.67
N LEU A 24 6.23 1.01 -2.69
CA LEU A 24 6.81 -0.32 -2.87
C LEU A 24 6.13 -1.09 -4.00
N ILE A 25 4.78 -1.08 -4.08
CA ILE A 25 4.08 -1.78 -5.16
C ILE A 25 4.34 -1.17 -6.54
N LEU A 26 4.57 0.14 -6.62
CA LEU A 26 5.00 0.79 -7.86
C LEU A 26 6.37 0.22 -8.29
N LYS A 27 7.32 0.13 -7.36
CA LYS A 27 8.65 -0.45 -7.64
C LYS A 27 8.61 -1.93 -7.99
N LEU A 28 7.81 -2.73 -7.29
CA LEU A 28 7.62 -4.14 -7.63
C LEU A 28 7.02 -4.30 -9.04
N ARG A 29 6.05 -3.45 -9.40
CA ARG A 29 5.48 -3.42 -10.76
C ARG A 29 6.53 -3.03 -11.81
N GLU A 30 7.36 -2.03 -11.56
CA GLU A 30 8.46 -1.63 -12.45
C GLU A 30 9.49 -2.76 -12.66
N LEU A 31 9.70 -3.60 -11.65
CA LEU A 31 10.58 -4.77 -11.70
C LEU A 31 9.93 -6.00 -12.34
N GLY A 32 8.65 -5.95 -12.71
CA GLY A 32 7.91 -7.09 -13.24
C GLY A 32 7.63 -8.19 -12.21
N LEU A 33 7.73 -7.88 -10.91
CA LEU A 33 7.49 -8.82 -9.82
C LEU A 33 5.99 -8.85 -9.46
N SER A 34 5.50 -10.05 -9.20
CA SER A 34 4.15 -10.28 -8.70
C SER A 34 4.06 -9.95 -7.20
N PHE A 35 2.93 -9.37 -6.78
CA PHE A 35 2.74 -9.01 -5.39
C PHE A 35 1.28 -9.06 -4.96
N ARG A 36 1.07 -9.19 -3.65
CA ARG A 36 -0.25 -9.03 -3.02
C ARG A 36 -0.18 -8.05 -1.86
N VAL A 37 -1.16 -7.16 -1.78
CA VAL A 37 -1.24 -6.12 -0.74
C VAL A 37 -2.38 -6.45 0.20
N PHE A 38 -2.12 -6.30 1.50
CA PHE A 38 -3.13 -6.40 2.54
C PHE A 38 -3.14 -5.11 3.36
N ALA A 39 -4.30 -4.50 3.52
CA ALA A 39 -4.49 -3.34 4.39
C ALA A 39 -5.69 -3.59 5.31
N ALA A 40 -5.57 -3.19 6.57
CA ALA A 40 -6.67 -3.31 7.52
C ALA A 40 -7.78 -2.29 7.26
N GLY A 41 -7.46 -1.16 6.62
CA GLY A 41 -8.44 -0.13 6.26
C GLY A 41 -9.18 -0.50 4.98
N SER A 42 -10.40 0.01 4.81
CA SER A 42 -11.18 -0.17 3.58
C SER A 42 -10.69 0.70 2.41
N GLY A 43 -9.64 1.50 2.61
CA GLY A 43 -9.05 2.37 1.61
C GLY A 43 -7.56 2.62 1.85
N VAL A 44 -6.96 3.36 0.92
CA VAL A 44 -5.54 3.76 0.97
C VAL A 44 -5.33 4.98 1.86
N GLY A 45 -4.08 5.21 2.27
CA GLY A 45 -3.65 6.43 2.97
C GLY A 45 -2.90 6.17 4.27
N GLY A 46 -2.98 4.96 4.83
CA GLY A 46 -2.28 4.60 6.08
C GLY A 46 -2.63 5.57 7.20
N THR A 47 -1.64 6.31 7.70
CA THR A 47 -1.83 7.38 8.71
C THR A 47 -3.00 8.31 8.36
N TRP A 48 -3.10 8.76 7.10
CA TRP A 48 -4.12 9.72 6.65
C TRP A 48 -5.49 9.09 6.41
N TYR A 49 -5.55 7.77 6.24
CA TYR A 49 -6.83 7.06 6.18
C TYR A 49 -7.48 7.00 7.57
N TRP A 50 -6.70 6.64 8.58
CA TRP A 50 -7.16 6.40 9.95
C TRP A 50 -7.35 7.66 10.78
N ASN A 51 -6.44 8.65 10.66
CA ASN A 51 -6.47 9.84 11.51
C ASN A 51 -7.36 10.92 10.91
N ARG A 52 -8.59 11.03 11.42
CA ARG A 52 -9.59 12.03 10.99
C ARG A 52 -10.11 12.91 12.13
N TYR A 53 -9.33 13.03 13.20
CA TYR A 53 -9.67 13.92 14.30
C TYR A 53 -9.54 15.40 13.88
N PRO A 54 -10.30 16.33 14.48
CA PRO A 54 -10.19 17.75 14.17
C PRO A 54 -8.77 18.29 14.40
N GLY A 55 -8.19 18.94 13.38
CA GLY A 55 -6.85 19.52 13.45
C GLY A 55 -5.69 18.58 13.09
N ALA A 56 -5.97 17.35 12.62
CA ALA A 56 -4.95 16.46 12.07
C ALA A 56 -4.17 17.14 10.93
N ARG A 57 -2.84 17.21 11.07
CA ARG A 57 -1.93 17.88 10.13
C ARG A 57 -0.53 17.27 10.17
N CYS A 58 0.27 17.56 9.14
CA CYS A 58 1.70 17.25 9.12
C CYS A 58 2.50 18.38 9.79
N ASP A 59 3.67 18.06 10.30
CA ASP A 59 4.69 18.98 10.82
C ASP A 59 5.74 19.35 9.77
N VAL A 60 5.77 18.64 8.64
CA VAL A 60 6.62 18.90 7.48
C VAL A 60 5.87 19.76 6.45
N GLU A 61 6.58 20.67 5.78
CA GLU A 61 6.00 21.46 4.70
C GLU A 61 5.47 20.57 3.58
N SER A 62 4.32 20.91 3.01
CA SER A 62 3.65 20.08 2.00
C SER A 62 4.54 19.77 0.78
N MET A 63 5.42 20.69 0.39
CA MET A 63 6.37 20.50 -0.73
C MET A 63 7.44 19.45 -0.45
N GLN A 64 7.70 19.15 0.82
CA GLN A 64 8.67 18.15 1.25
C GLN A 64 7.99 16.81 1.57
N TYR A 65 6.68 16.81 1.81
CA TYR A 65 5.87 15.65 2.18
C TYR A 65 4.88 15.27 1.07
N SER A 66 5.38 15.17 -0.18
CA SER A 66 4.58 14.85 -1.37
C SER A 66 5.28 13.86 -2.29
#